data_AF-A8UAE9-F1
#
_entry.id   AF-A8UAE9-F1
#
_cell.length_a   1.000
_cell.length_b   1.000
_cell.length_c   1.000
_cell.angle_alpha   90.00
_cell.angle_beta   90.00
_cell.angle_gamma   90.00
#
_symmetry.space_group_name_H-M   'P 1'
#
loop_
_entity.id
_entity.type
_entity.pdbx_description
1 polymer ?
#
loop_
_entity_poly.entity_id
_entity_poly.type
_entity_poly.pdbx_seq_one_letter_code
_entity_poly.pdbx_strand_id
1 'polypeptide(L)'
;MEKLALDNAAKKTPNGIAECHYEMVSETIWNIHPINEMWGIGQRTAANIYRLGIDSVYSLSTNSAQSLKRTHRIIGEQLFYYAHGIDQSIIAQNYIPLSNSFSKSQILDRDYIDQYEIEVVIREMADQVAIKRSGLVDGIKDKKRHITI
;
A
#
# COMPACT_ATOMS: atom_id res chain seq x y z
N MET A 1 13.93 8.71 -0.03
CA MET A 1 14.99 8.34 -1.00
C MET A 1 15.65 6.99 -0.75
N GLU A 2 15.70 6.48 0.48
CA GLU A 2 16.41 5.24 0.80
C GLU A 2 15.82 3.98 0.13
N LYS A 3 14.49 3.85 0.10
CA LYS A 3 13.80 2.74 -0.58
C LYS A 3 14.03 2.74 -2.10
N LEU A 4 14.20 3.92 -2.67
CA LEU A 4 14.43 4.17 -4.08
C LEU A 4 15.81 3.73 -4.53
N ALA A 5 16.83 4.09 -3.73
CA ALA A 5 18.20 3.64 -3.91
C ALA A 5 18.28 2.11 -3.86
N LEU A 6 17.57 1.50 -2.89
CA LEU A 6 17.56 0.06 -2.71
C LEU A 6 16.87 -0.65 -3.90
N ASP A 7 15.69 -0.19 -4.31
CA ASP A 7 14.91 -0.91 -5.32
C ASP A 7 15.45 -0.77 -6.74
N ASN A 8 16.10 0.35 -7.09
CA ASN A 8 16.56 0.62 -8.45
C ASN A 8 18.08 0.50 -8.63
N ALA A 9 18.87 1.00 -7.68
CA ALA A 9 20.31 1.11 -7.83
C ALA A 9 21.05 -0.06 -7.15
N ALA A 10 20.63 -0.48 -5.95
CA ALA A 10 21.29 -1.56 -5.21
C ALA A 10 21.07 -2.95 -5.85
N LYS A 11 19.91 -3.19 -6.50
CA LYS A 11 19.69 -4.45 -7.26
C LYS A 11 20.64 -4.63 -8.45
N LYS A 12 21.27 -3.55 -8.91
CA LYS A 12 22.19 -3.54 -10.05
C LYS A 12 23.66 -3.56 -9.63
N THR A 13 23.97 -3.41 -8.32
CA THR A 13 25.33 -3.45 -7.81
C THR A 13 25.65 -4.83 -7.23
N PRO A 14 26.83 -5.44 -7.53
CA PRO A 14 27.20 -6.75 -7.00
C PRO A 14 27.23 -6.82 -5.46
N ASN A 15 27.45 -5.68 -4.82
CA ASN A 15 27.58 -5.56 -3.36
C ASN A 15 26.27 -5.17 -2.69
N GLY A 16 25.18 -4.92 -3.43
CA GLY A 16 23.87 -4.57 -2.87
C GLY A 16 23.81 -3.23 -2.13
N ILE A 17 24.81 -2.37 -2.32
CA ILE A 17 24.87 -1.02 -1.76
C ILE A 17 24.77 -0.03 -2.92
N ALA A 18 23.92 0.97 -2.77
CA ALA A 18 23.83 2.08 -3.69
C ALA A 18 23.49 3.37 -2.96
N GLU A 19 24.13 4.46 -3.37
CA GLU A 19 23.81 5.81 -2.96
C GLU A 19 22.95 6.45 -4.04
N CYS A 20 21.86 7.10 -3.64
CA CYS A 20 20.99 7.82 -4.55
C CYS A 20 20.92 9.27 -4.12
N HIS A 21 21.45 10.15 -4.96
CA HIS A 21 21.32 11.59 -4.79
C HIS A 21 20.07 12.10 -5.50
N TYR A 22 19.61 13.31 -5.15
CA TYR A 22 18.41 13.90 -5.72
C TYR A 22 18.57 14.18 -7.22
N GLU A 23 19.79 14.50 -7.64
CA GLU A 23 20.18 14.74 -9.02
C GLU A 23 19.95 13.51 -9.91
N MET A 24 19.99 12.31 -9.33
CA MET A 24 19.81 11.05 -10.05
C MET A 24 18.33 10.73 -10.33
N VAL A 25 17.39 11.53 -9.83
CA VAL A 25 15.93 11.32 -10.02
C VAL A 25 15.56 11.22 -11.49
N SER A 26 16.09 12.12 -12.33
CA SER A 26 15.80 12.14 -13.76
C SER A 26 16.35 10.92 -14.49
N GLU A 27 17.48 10.39 -14.03
CA GLU A 27 18.16 9.24 -14.65
C GLU A 27 17.65 7.90 -14.11
N THR A 28 16.95 7.90 -12.98
CA THR A 28 16.48 6.68 -12.30
C THR A 28 14.96 6.57 -12.28
N ILE A 29 14.27 7.51 -11.61
CA ILE A 29 12.82 7.47 -11.38
C ILE A 29 12.05 7.69 -12.67
N TRP A 30 12.44 8.71 -13.43
CA TRP A 30 11.71 9.09 -14.65
C TRP A 30 11.80 8.01 -15.74
N ASN A 31 12.84 7.17 -15.66
CA ASN A 31 13.08 6.06 -16.58
C ASN A 31 12.34 4.76 -16.19
N ILE A 32 11.59 4.74 -15.08
CA ILE A 32 10.78 3.58 -14.70
C ILE A 32 9.64 3.41 -15.70
N HIS A 33 9.58 2.25 -16.35
CA HIS A 33 8.53 1.89 -17.28
C HIS A 33 8.28 0.37 -17.23
N PRO A 34 7.02 -0.09 -17.18
CA PRO A 34 5.79 0.70 -17.16
C PRO A 34 5.55 1.42 -15.82
N ILE A 35 4.68 2.43 -15.81
CA ILE A 35 4.52 3.34 -14.65
C ILE A 35 4.10 2.62 -13.35
N ASN A 36 3.50 1.42 -13.46
CA ASN A 36 3.11 0.56 -12.33
C ASN A 36 4.27 -0.19 -11.67
N GLU A 37 5.50 -0.08 -12.17
CA GLU A 37 6.69 -0.58 -11.47
C GLU A 37 7.17 0.41 -10.40
N MET A 38 6.71 1.67 -10.47
CA MET A 38 6.95 2.67 -9.43
C MET A 38 6.14 2.33 -8.16
N TRP A 39 6.76 2.51 -6.98
CA TRP A 39 6.07 2.28 -5.72
C TRP A 39 4.80 3.14 -5.58
N GLY A 40 3.77 2.55 -4.96
CA GLY A 40 2.49 3.23 -4.74
C GLY A 40 1.57 3.27 -5.98
N ILE A 41 2.03 2.83 -7.15
CA ILE A 41 1.20 2.74 -8.36
C ILE A 41 0.86 1.28 -8.67
N GLY A 42 -0.31 0.82 -8.21
CA GLY A 42 -0.85 -0.48 -8.61
C GLY A 42 -1.49 -0.45 -10.01
N GLN A 43 -1.82 -1.62 -10.56
CA GLN A 43 -2.44 -1.80 -11.89
C GLN A 43 -3.65 -0.88 -12.12
N ARG A 44 -4.56 -0.79 -11.14
CA ARG A 44 -5.75 0.07 -11.24
C ARG A 44 -5.40 1.56 -11.29
N THR A 45 -4.41 1.98 -10.51
CA THR A 45 -3.94 3.37 -10.49
C THR A 45 -3.27 3.72 -11.80
N ALA A 46 -2.39 2.85 -12.32
CA ALA A 46 -1.76 3.01 -13.63
C ALA A 46 -2.80 3.12 -14.75
N ALA A 47 -3.81 2.25 -14.79
CA ALA A 47 -4.89 2.32 -15.78
C ALA A 47 -5.62 3.67 -15.78
N ASN A 48 -5.84 4.27 -14.60
CA ASN A 48 -6.46 5.59 -14.51
C ASN A 48 -5.51 6.70 -14.97
N ILE A 49 -4.22 6.60 -14.63
CA ILE A 49 -3.19 7.57 -15.03
C ILE A 49 -3.00 7.55 -16.55
N TYR A 50 -2.98 6.37 -17.17
CA TYR A 50 -2.93 6.21 -18.63
C TYR A 50 -4.13 6.88 -19.33
N ARG A 51 -5.32 6.83 -18.72
CA ARG A 51 -6.52 7.53 -19.25
C ARG A 51 -6.40 9.05 -19.22
N LEU A 52 -5.49 9.60 -18.42
CA LEU A 52 -5.18 11.03 -18.38
C LEU A 52 -4.12 11.44 -19.41
N GLY A 53 -3.63 10.49 -20.23
CA GLY A 53 -2.55 10.74 -21.19
C GLY A 53 -1.17 10.74 -20.56
N ILE A 54 -1.02 10.22 -19.34
CA ILE A 54 0.26 10.10 -18.65
C ILE A 54 0.75 8.66 -18.80
N ASP A 55 1.79 8.46 -19.59
CA ASP A 55 2.33 7.15 -19.97
C ASP A 55 3.62 6.76 -19.23
N SER A 56 4.27 7.72 -18.59
CA SER A 56 5.59 7.57 -18.00
C SER A 56 5.69 8.35 -16.68
N VAL A 57 6.64 7.96 -15.84
CA VAL A 57 6.92 8.71 -14.60
C VAL A 57 7.46 10.11 -14.91
N TYR A 58 8.15 10.28 -16.05
CA TYR A 58 8.49 11.60 -16.58
C TYR A 58 7.26 12.47 -16.89
N SER A 59 6.30 11.94 -17.65
CA SER A 59 5.05 12.66 -17.94
C SER A 59 4.30 13.00 -16.65
N LEU A 60 4.33 12.10 -15.66
CA LEU A 60 3.76 12.33 -14.33
C LEU A 60 4.46 13.48 -13.57
N SER A 61 5.79 13.60 -13.65
CA SER A 61 6.56 14.65 -12.98
C SER A 61 6.39 16.03 -13.62
N THR A 62 6.21 16.10 -14.93
CA THR A 62 5.97 17.36 -15.66
C THR A 62 4.54 17.90 -15.51
N ASN A 63 3.60 17.08 -15.03
CA ASN A 63 2.22 17.50 -14.80
C ASN A 63 2.08 18.38 -13.54
N SER A 64 1.06 19.23 -13.49
CA SER A 64 0.85 20.04 -12.28
C SER A 64 0.30 19.20 -11.13
N ALA A 65 0.92 19.31 -9.95
CA ALA A 65 0.44 18.68 -8.72
C ALA A 65 -1.04 19.00 -8.43
N GLN A 66 -1.47 20.22 -8.74
CA GLN A 66 -2.86 20.65 -8.58
C GLN A 66 -3.83 19.91 -9.51
N SER A 67 -3.46 19.66 -10.77
CA SER A 67 -4.29 18.89 -11.71
C SER A 67 -4.42 17.43 -11.27
N LEU A 68 -3.30 16.82 -10.87
CA LEU A 68 -3.29 15.46 -10.32
C LEU A 68 -4.12 15.37 -9.04
N LYS A 69 -4.04 16.36 -8.16
CA LYS A 69 -4.87 16.44 -6.95
C LYS A 69 -6.35 16.60 -7.24
N ARG A 70 -6.75 17.34 -8.28
CA ARG A 70 -8.17 17.44 -8.67
C ARG A 70 -8.73 16.08 -9.12
N THR A 71 -7.91 15.29 -9.80
CA THR A 71 -8.35 14.02 -10.40
C THR A 71 -8.22 12.84 -9.44
N HIS A 72 -7.13 12.77 -8.67
CA HIS A 72 -6.77 11.66 -7.79
C HIS A 72 -6.68 12.05 -6.30
N ARG A 73 -7.15 13.25 -5.93
CA ARG A 73 -7.14 13.76 -4.55
C ARG A 73 -5.73 13.69 -3.97
N ILE A 74 -5.63 13.28 -2.70
CA ILE A 74 -4.36 13.17 -1.95
C ILE A 74 -3.39 12.22 -2.66
N ILE A 75 -3.88 11.15 -3.29
CA ILE A 75 -3.03 10.18 -3.99
C ILE A 75 -2.34 10.85 -5.19
N GLY A 76 -3.04 11.68 -5.96
CA GLY A 76 -2.43 12.37 -7.10
C GLY A 76 -1.30 13.31 -6.71
N GLU A 77 -1.47 14.01 -5.59
CA GLU A 77 -0.45 14.88 -5.01
C GLU A 77 0.76 14.08 -4.50
N GLN A 78 0.52 12.95 -3.82
CA GLN A 78 1.59 12.05 -3.38
C GLN A 78 2.40 11.49 -4.55
N LEU A 79 1.72 11.06 -5.62
CA LEU A 79 2.37 10.52 -6.83
C LEU A 79 3.27 11.55 -7.51
N PHE A 80 2.85 12.82 -7.56
CA PHE A 80 3.70 13.91 -8.05
C PHE A 80 4.98 14.05 -7.22
N TYR A 81 4.88 14.03 -5.90
CA TYR A 81 6.06 14.12 -5.02
C TYR A 81 6.96 12.90 -5.15
N TYR A 82 6.39 11.70 -5.25
CA TYR A 82 7.17 10.49 -5.49
C TYR A 82 7.90 10.50 -6.83
N ALA A 83 7.32 11.10 -7.88
CA ALA A 83 8.00 11.24 -9.17
C ALA A 83 9.19 12.22 -9.11
N HIS A 84 9.25 13.07 -8.08
CA HIS A 84 10.39 13.91 -7.74
C HIS A 84 11.29 13.27 -6.66
N GLY A 85 11.02 12.03 -6.24
CA GLY A 85 11.76 11.36 -5.17
C GLY A 85 11.53 11.92 -3.77
N ILE A 86 10.53 12.78 -3.59
CA ILE A 86 10.19 13.37 -2.29
C ILE A 86 9.23 12.43 -1.58
N ASP A 87 9.66 11.88 -0.45
CA ASP A 87 8.82 11.11 0.46
C ASP A 87 8.87 11.78 1.85
N GLN A 88 7.73 12.31 2.28
CA GLN A 88 7.60 13.02 3.57
C GLN A 88 7.18 12.10 4.72
N SER A 89 7.19 10.78 4.50
CA SER A 89 6.84 9.81 5.53
C SER A 89 7.80 9.91 6.73
N ILE A 90 7.28 10.27 7.91
CA ILE A 90 8.07 10.39 9.14
C ILE A 90 8.20 8.99 9.76
N ILE A 91 9.33 8.33 9.52
CA ILE A 91 9.61 6.97 10.04
C ILE A 91 9.83 6.98 11.56
N ALA A 92 10.24 8.12 12.12
CA ALA A 92 10.60 8.26 13.53
C ALA A 92 9.42 8.15 14.51
N GLN A 93 8.17 8.20 14.03
CA GLN A 93 7.00 8.01 14.88
C GLN A 93 6.45 6.60 14.71
N ASN A 94 6.41 5.85 15.82
CA ASN A 94 5.68 4.60 15.88
C ASN A 94 4.21 4.90 15.57
N TYR A 95 3.69 4.34 14.48
CA TYR A 95 2.29 4.50 14.11
C TYR A 95 1.41 3.85 15.18
N ILE A 96 0.66 4.67 15.91
CA ILE A 96 -0.39 4.18 16.82
C ILE A 96 -1.69 4.17 16.00
N PRO A 97 -2.23 3.00 15.65
CA PRO A 97 -3.48 2.93 14.89
C PRO A 97 -4.61 3.58 15.68
N LEU A 98 -5.29 4.55 15.06
CA LEU A 98 -6.49 5.21 15.61
C LEU A 98 -7.66 4.24 15.80
N SER A 99 -7.64 3.11 15.08
CA SER A 99 -8.65 2.06 15.16
C SER A 99 -7.99 0.69 15.22
N ASN A 100 -8.28 -0.06 16.28
CA ASN A 100 -7.95 -1.48 16.37
C ASN A 100 -9.08 -2.29 15.72
N SER A 101 -8.92 -2.65 14.45
CA SER A 101 -9.75 -3.68 13.82
C SER A 101 -9.09 -5.05 14.00
N PHE A 102 -9.79 -5.98 14.65
CA PHE A 102 -9.35 -7.37 14.71
C PHE A 102 -10.09 -8.16 13.64
N SER A 103 -9.36 -8.69 12.68
CA SER A 103 -9.89 -9.56 11.63
C SER A 103 -9.11 -10.87 11.59
N LYS A 104 -9.80 -11.94 11.21
CA LYS A 104 -9.24 -13.24 10.90
C LYS A 104 -9.87 -13.69 9.58
N SER A 105 -9.02 -14.04 8.62
CA SER A 105 -9.42 -14.72 7.38
C SER A 105 -8.76 -16.09 7.34
N GLN A 106 -9.42 -17.04 6.69
CA GLN A 106 -8.85 -18.35 6.40
C GLN A 106 -9.29 -18.81 5.01
N ILE A 107 -8.39 -19.54 4.35
CA ILE A 107 -8.71 -20.30 3.15
C ILE A 107 -9.05 -21.70 3.64
N LEU A 108 -10.20 -22.24 3.21
CA LEU A 108 -10.66 -23.58 3.58
C LEU A 108 -10.15 -24.60 2.56
N ASP A 109 -9.87 -25.83 3.01
CA ASP A 109 -9.32 -26.89 2.17
C ASP A 109 -10.31 -27.45 1.13
N ARG A 110 -11.61 -27.19 1.33
CA ARG A 110 -12.71 -27.61 0.45
C ARG A 110 -13.89 -26.65 0.58
N ASP A 111 -14.86 -26.79 -0.33
CA ASP A 111 -16.14 -26.09 -0.21
C ASP A 111 -17.01 -26.73 0.88
N TYR A 112 -17.49 -25.90 1.78
CA TYR A 112 -18.40 -26.29 2.86
C TYR A 112 -19.83 -25.95 2.44
N ILE A 113 -20.68 -26.98 2.32
CA ILE A 113 -22.10 -26.83 1.95
C ILE A 113 -23.05 -27.11 3.12
N ASP A 114 -22.56 -27.82 4.14
CA ASP A 114 -23.31 -28.12 5.33
C ASP A 114 -23.29 -26.91 6.27
N GLN A 115 -24.47 -26.43 6.64
CA GLN A 115 -24.62 -25.28 7.54
C GLN A 115 -23.92 -25.50 8.88
N TYR A 116 -23.97 -26.72 9.43
CA TYR A 116 -23.35 -27.00 10.71
C TYR A 116 -21.83 -26.83 10.66
N GLU A 117 -21.18 -27.35 9.61
CA GLU A 117 -19.74 -27.19 9.45
C GLU A 117 -19.35 -25.71 9.25
N ILE A 118 -20.12 -24.94 8.47
CA ILE A 118 -19.91 -23.50 8.31
C ILE A 118 -20.02 -22.76 9.66
N GLU A 119 -21.03 -23.08 10.47
CA GLU A 119 -21.22 -22.48 11.79
C GLU A 119 -20.08 -22.82 12.76
N VAL A 120 -19.52 -24.03 12.69
CA VAL A 120 -18.34 -24.41 13.48
C VAL A 120 -17.14 -23.54 13.09
N VAL A 121 -16.87 -23.45 11.79
CA VAL A 121 -15.76 -22.65 11.24
C VAL A 121 -15.87 -21.16 11.61
N ILE A 122 -17.07 -20.57 11.51
CA ILE A 122 -17.31 -19.18 11.91
C ILE A 122 -17.11 -18.98 13.41
N ARG A 123 -17.56 -19.94 14.24
CA ARG A 123 -17.41 -19.87 15.71
C ARG A 123 -15.95 -19.94 16.13
N GLU A 124 -15.18 -20.83 15.55
CA GLU A 124 -13.73 -20.93 15.80
C GLU A 124 -13.01 -19.62 15.43
N MET A 125 -13.35 -19.02 14.29
CA MET A 125 -12.80 -17.71 13.91
C MET A 125 -13.20 -16.61 14.91
N ALA A 126 -14.45 -16.62 15.38
CA ALA A 126 -14.95 -15.65 16.35
C ALA A 126 -14.22 -15.79 17.71
N ASP A 127 -14.00 -17.02 18.17
CA ASP A 127 -13.29 -17.30 19.42
C ASP A 127 -11.82 -16.84 19.35
N GLN A 128 -11.14 -17.10 18.23
CA GLN A 128 -9.77 -16.62 18.03
C GLN A 128 -9.68 -15.08 18.05
N VAL A 129 -10.64 -14.39 17.41
CA VAL A 129 -10.71 -12.93 17.43
C VAL A 129 -10.99 -12.42 18.84
N ALA A 130 -11.87 -13.09 19.60
CA ALA A 130 -12.18 -12.75 20.98
C ALA A 130 -10.95 -12.90 21.89
N ILE A 131 -10.20 -14.00 21.78
CA ILE A 131 -8.97 -14.25 22.55
C ILE A 131 -7.91 -13.19 22.24
N LYS A 132 -7.69 -12.89 20.94
CA LYS A 132 -6.72 -11.87 20.52
C LYS A 132 -7.06 -10.49 21.08
N ARG A 133 -8.35 -10.19 21.23
CA ARG A 133 -8.85 -8.96 21.83
C ARG A 133 -8.67 -8.94 23.35
N SER A 134 -9.06 -10.01 24.05
CA SER A 134 -8.99 -10.07 25.51
C SER A 134 -7.55 -10.00 26.04
N GLY A 135 -6.57 -10.45 25.27
CA GLY A 135 -5.16 -10.35 25.64
C GLY A 135 -4.55 -8.93 25.52
N LEU A 136 -5.26 -7.96 24.93
CA LEU A 136 -4.70 -6.63 24.62
C LEU A 136 -5.49 -5.46 25.19
N VAL A 137 -6.82 -5.58 25.37
CA VAL A 137 -7.63 -4.43 25.80
C VAL A 137 -8.86 -4.82 26.62
N ASP A 138 -8.81 -4.56 27.92
CA ASP A 138 -10.00 -4.55 28.78
C ASP A 138 -10.82 -3.27 28.52
N GLY A 139 -12.08 -3.43 28.08
CA GLY A 139 -13.09 -2.35 28.16
C GLY A 139 -13.49 -1.61 26.87
N ILE A 140 -12.96 -1.94 25.68
CA ILE A 140 -13.50 -1.38 24.42
C ILE A 140 -14.83 -2.06 24.08
N LYS A 141 -15.89 -1.31 23.79
CA LYS A 141 -17.18 -1.84 23.28
C LYS A 141 -17.12 -2.09 21.78
N ASP A 142 -17.68 -3.22 21.34
CA ASP A 142 -17.78 -3.58 19.93
C ASP A 142 -18.72 -2.61 19.19
N LYS A 143 -18.26 -2.05 18.05
CA LYS A 143 -19.05 -1.08 17.27
C LYS A 143 -19.67 -1.69 16.01
N LYS A 144 -18.97 -2.64 15.35
CA LYS A 144 -19.42 -3.26 14.10
C LYS A 144 -18.71 -4.61 13.89
N ARG A 145 -19.49 -5.62 13.47
CA ARG A 145 -18.99 -6.93 13.00
C ARG A 145 -19.28 -7.08 11.52
N HIS A 146 -18.33 -7.65 10.78
CA HIS A 146 -18.49 -7.92 9.36
C HIS A 146 -17.94 -9.32 9.07
N ILE A 147 -18.68 -10.11 8.29
CA ILE A 147 -18.27 -11.43 7.83
C ILE A 147 -18.27 -11.37 6.29
N THR A 148 -17.19 -11.85 5.70
CA THR A 148 -17.05 -12.02 4.25
C THR A 148 -16.87 -13.52 4.01
N ILE A 149 -17.73 -14.10 3.16
CA ILE A 149 -17.70 -15.50 2.73
C ILE A 149 -17.27 -15.52 1.27
#